data_AF-A0A316MJ90-F1
#
_entry.id   AF-A0A316MJ90-F1
#
_cell.length_a   1.000
_cell.length_b   1.000
_cell.length_c   1.000
_cell.angle_alpha   90.00
_cell.angle_beta   90.00
_cell.angle_gamma   90.00
#
_symmetry.space_group_name_H-M   'P 1'
#
loop_
_entity.id
_entity.type
_entity.pdbx_description
1 polymer ?
#
loop_
_entity_poly.entity_id
_entity_poly.type
_entity_poly.pdbx_seq_one_letter_code
_entity_poly.pdbx_strand_id
1 'polypeptide(L)'
;MRLYGKTGTKYLIPMTRFNTPLQEIKHRMYALRNGAIADAMRRMGAPYRIIFGVNLPQLVAIAAETPQSAQLADELWHNGSTRESMLLAPMVYPPEEFDIEKAREWIADIPTPEVADILCLKLLKKMPWACSLAEELILAERDLARYTALRLMFNLLPARLAETRAYAEAELRRDCPLTVGIARSLIEEIEFLEEE
;
A
#
# COMPACT_ATOMS: atom_id res chain seq x y z
N MET A 1 8.96 -60.51 35.29
CA MET A 1 8.39 -60.41 33.93
C MET A 1 7.12 -59.57 33.99
N ARG A 2 7.21 -58.27 33.66
CA ARG A 2 6.06 -57.37 33.50
C ARG A 2 6.39 -56.48 32.31
N LEU A 3 5.60 -56.62 31.23
CA LEU A 3 5.82 -55.99 29.93
C LEU A 3 5.12 -54.61 29.88
N TYR A 4 5.84 -53.63 29.30
CA TYR A 4 5.48 -52.50 28.41
C TYR A 4 4.00 -52.09 28.21
N GLY A 5 3.63 -50.83 27.93
CA GLY A 5 4.38 -49.63 27.51
C GLY A 5 3.53 -48.35 27.74
N LYS A 6 4.12 -47.23 28.17
CA LYS A 6 4.79 -46.16 27.41
C LYS A 6 3.89 -45.38 26.42
N THR A 7 3.32 -44.30 26.98
CA THR A 7 3.33 -42.92 26.46
C THR A 7 3.03 -42.72 24.97
N GLY A 8 1.80 -42.31 24.66
CA GLY A 8 1.42 -41.76 23.37
C GLY A 8 2.10 -40.41 23.12
N THR A 9 3.13 -40.44 22.28
CA THR A 9 3.69 -39.25 21.63
C THR A 9 2.62 -38.69 20.71
N LYS A 10 2.03 -37.54 21.07
CA LYS A 10 1.22 -36.75 20.14
C LYS A 10 2.10 -36.41 18.95
N TYR A 11 1.75 -36.93 17.77
CA TYR A 11 2.34 -36.52 16.51
C TYR A 11 2.12 -35.01 16.36
N LEU A 12 3.18 -34.24 16.55
CA LEU A 12 3.28 -32.88 16.04
C LEU A 12 3.25 -33.01 14.52
N ILE A 13 2.11 -32.68 13.92
CA ILE A 13 2.01 -32.46 12.48
C ILE A 13 3.07 -31.41 12.15
N PRO A 14 4.03 -31.67 11.24
CA PRO A 14 4.99 -30.66 10.88
C PRO A 14 4.21 -29.50 10.26
N MET A 15 4.27 -28.32 10.87
CA MET A 15 3.94 -27.08 10.20
C MET A 15 4.68 -27.08 8.87
N THR A 16 3.94 -27.04 7.77
CA THR A 16 4.47 -26.97 6.42
C THR A 16 5.50 -25.86 6.40
N ARG A 17 6.79 -26.20 6.30
CA ARG A 17 7.84 -25.19 6.12
C ARG A 17 7.64 -24.61 4.73
N PHE A 18 7.20 -23.36 4.65
CA PHE A 18 7.17 -22.64 3.38
C PHE A 18 8.61 -22.40 2.92
N ASN A 19 8.85 -22.53 1.63
CA ASN A 19 10.20 -22.47 1.07
C ASN A 19 10.69 -21.02 0.94
N THR A 20 9.78 -20.03 0.90
CA THR A 20 10.11 -18.60 0.85
C THR A 20 9.11 -17.74 1.65
N PRO A 21 9.50 -16.55 2.14
CA PRO A 21 8.58 -15.62 2.81
C PRO A 21 7.36 -15.25 1.95
N LEU A 22 7.55 -15.08 0.64
CA LEU A 22 6.46 -14.80 -0.29
C LEU A 22 5.40 -15.92 -0.33
N GLN A 23 5.83 -17.19 -0.24
CA GLN A 23 4.90 -18.33 -0.20
C GLN A 23 4.09 -18.35 1.09
N GLU A 24 4.72 -18.01 2.22
CA GLU A 24 4.04 -17.91 3.51
C GLU A 24 2.97 -16.82 3.50
N ILE A 25 3.30 -15.63 3.01
CA ILE A 25 2.34 -14.53 2.85
C ILE A 25 1.19 -14.93 1.94
N LYS A 26 1.47 -15.53 0.78
CA LYS A 26 0.43 -16.01 -0.15
C LYS A 26 -0.48 -17.05 0.51
N HIS A 27 0.06 -17.96 1.30
CA HIS A 27 -0.73 -18.93 2.04
C HIS A 27 -1.65 -18.25 3.07
N ARG A 28 -1.14 -17.26 3.81
CA ARG A 28 -1.92 -16.48 4.77
C ARG A 28 -3.05 -15.69 4.09
N MET A 29 -2.76 -15.04 2.97
CA MET A 29 -3.78 -14.36 2.16
C MET A 29 -4.84 -15.33 1.65
N TYR A 30 -4.43 -16.53 1.21
CA TYR A 30 -5.35 -17.56 0.75
C TYR A 30 -6.25 -18.10 1.85
N ALA A 31 -5.75 -18.21 3.09
CA ALA A 31 -6.52 -18.62 4.26
C ALA A 31 -7.57 -17.57 4.67
N LEU A 32 -7.28 -16.28 4.45
CA LEU A 32 -8.15 -15.15 4.79
C LEU A 32 -9.06 -14.69 3.63
N ARG A 33 -9.05 -15.40 2.50
CA ARG A 33 -9.69 -14.94 1.26
C ARG A 33 -11.20 -14.75 1.42
N ASN A 34 -11.72 -13.75 0.73
CA ASN A 34 -13.14 -13.48 0.62
C ASN A 34 -13.56 -13.37 -0.85
N GLY A 35 -14.14 -14.46 -1.37
CA GLY A 35 -14.58 -14.53 -2.77
C GLY A 35 -15.63 -13.49 -3.13
N ALA A 36 -16.55 -13.14 -2.21
CA ALA A 36 -17.58 -12.15 -2.48
C ALA A 36 -17.00 -10.75 -2.68
N ILE A 37 -16.01 -10.36 -1.86
CA ILE A 37 -15.26 -9.10 -2.04
C ILE A 37 -14.49 -9.12 -3.35
N ALA A 38 -13.78 -10.23 -3.63
CA ALA A 38 -13.01 -10.36 -4.86
C ALA A 38 -13.89 -10.23 -6.12
N ASP A 39 -15.06 -10.86 -6.13
CA ASP A 39 -16.00 -10.80 -7.26
C ASP A 39 -16.66 -9.43 -7.39
N ALA A 40 -16.96 -8.75 -6.28
CA ALA A 40 -17.45 -7.38 -6.32
C ALA A 40 -16.41 -6.43 -6.93
N MET A 41 -15.14 -6.53 -6.50
CA MET A 41 -14.05 -5.74 -7.07
C MET A 41 -13.86 -6.00 -8.57
N ARG A 42 -13.94 -7.27 -9.03
CA ARG A 42 -13.90 -7.60 -10.46
C ARG A 42 -15.05 -6.96 -11.23
N ARG A 43 -16.28 -7.00 -10.71
CA ARG A 43 -17.45 -6.35 -11.33
C ARG A 43 -17.29 -4.82 -11.42
N MET A 44 -16.56 -4.21 -10.49
CA MET A 44 -16.23 -2.78 -10.49
C MET A 44 -15.03 -2.43 -11.39
N GLY A 45 -14.45 -3.39 -12.12
CA GLY A 45 -13.37 -3.14 -13.06
C GLY A 45 -11.96 -3.12 -12.46
N ALA A 46 -11.75 -3.78 -11.31
CA ALA A 46 -10.41 -3.88 -10.72
C ALA A 46 -9.41 -4.49 -11.72
N PRO A 47 -8.22 -3.88 -11.93
CA PRO A 47 -7.29 -4.25 -13.01
C PRO A 47 -6.42 -5.49 -12.71
N TYR A 48 -6.76 -6.27 -11.69
CA TYR A 48 -5.93 -7.37 -11.20
C TYR A 48 -6.42 -8.73 -11.68
N ARG A 49 -5.49 -9.59 -12.09
CA ARG A 49 -5.79 -11.00 -12.43
C ARG A 49 -6.19 -11.79 -11.17
N ILE A 50 -5.50 -11.53 -10.06
CA ILE A 50 -5.71 -12.20 -8.78
C ILE A 50 -6.16 -11.18 -7.74
N ILE A 51 -7.28 -11.48 -7.07
CA ILE A 51 -7.81 -10.73 -5.93
C ILE A 51 -8.20 -11.78 -4.89
N PHE A 52 -7.54 -11.76 -3.73
CA PHE A 52 -7.89 -12.63 -2.61
C PHE A 52 -9.11 -12.11 -1.86
N GLY A 53 -9.39 -10.81 -1.92
CA GLY A 53 -10.47 -10.17 -1.17
C GLY A 53 -10.12 -9.97 0.30
N VAL A 54 -8.82 -9.94 0.62
CA VAL A 54 -8.33 -9.66 1.97
C VAL A 54 -8.45 -8.15 2.20
N ASN A 55 -9.03 -7.77 3.34
CA ASN A 55 -9.23 -6.36 3.68
C ASN A 55 -7.95 -5.73 4.25
N LEU A 56 -7.92 -4.40 4.31
CA LEU A 56 -6.75 -3.66 4.76
C LEU A 56 -6.32 -4.01 6.21
N PRO A 57 -7.23 -4.11 7.22
CA PRO A 57 -6.85 -4.54 8.56
C PRO A 57 -6.14 -5.90 8.60
N GLN A 58 -6.61 -6.87 7.82
CA GLN A 58 -5.98 -8.18 7.71
C GLN A 58 -4.60 -8.10 7.05
N LEU A 59 -4.42 -7.30 6.00
CA LEU A 59 -3.11 -7.07 5.39
C LEU A 59 -2.13 -6.42 6.37
N VAL A 60 -2.60 -5.44 7.16
CA VAL A 60 -1.78 -4.81 8.21
C VAL A 60 -1.35 -5.83 9.27
N ALA A 61 -2.24 -6.75 9.67
CA ALA A 61 -1.89 -7.83 10.59
C ALA A 61 -0.85 -8.80 10.00
N ILE A 62 -0.96 -9.13 8.71
CA ILE A 62 0.05 -9.93 8.01
C ILE A 62 1.40 -9.21 8.00
N ALA A 63 1.41 -7.92 7.63
CA ALA A 63 2.63 -7.12 7.57
C ALA A 63 3.31 -7.01 8.94
N ALA A 64 2.54 -6.84 10.02
CA ALA A 64 3.08 -6.71 11.38
C ALA A 64 3.84 -7.96 11.87
N GLU A 65 3.47 -9.14 11.36
CA GLU A 65 4.14 -10.40 11.67
C GLU A 65 5.20 -10.79 10.63
N THR A 66 5.41 -9.96 9.60
CA THR A 66 6.37 -10.21 8.54
C THR A 66 7.60 -9.33 8.75
N PRO A 67 8.81 -9.90 8.89
CA PRO A 67 10.03 -9.10 8.96
C PRO A 67 10.18 -8.20 7.73
N GLN A 68 10.59 -6.94 7.95
CA GLN A 68 10.85 -6.04 6.83
C GLN A 68 12.00 -6.56 5.97
N SER A 69 11.86 -6.44 4.66
CA SER A 69 12.84 -6.90 3.67
C SER A 69 12.59 -6.21 2.34
N ALA A 70 13.60 -5.47 1.84
CA ALA A 70 13.55 -4.83 0.54
C ALA A 70 13.30 -5.86 -0.58
N GLN A 71 14.01 -7.00 -0.54
CA GLN A 71 13.82 -8.09 -1.50
C GLN A 71 12.37 -8.59 -1.53
N LEU A 72 11.78 -8.90 -0.37
CA LEU A 72 10.41 -9.39 -0.29
C LEU A 72 9.41 -8.33 -0.78
N ALA A 73 9.61 -7.07 -0.40
CA ALA A 73 8.77 -5.97 -0.82
C ALA A 73 8.81 -5.78 -2.34
N ASP A 74 10.00 -5.85 -2.95
CA ASP A 74 10.16 -5.82 -4.41
C ASP A 74 9.50 -7.04 -5.08
N GLU A 75 9.63 -8.25 -4.52
CA GLU A 75 8.96 -9.44 -5.04
C GLU A 75 7.42 -9.30 -5.01
N LEU A 76 6.89 -8.69 -3.96
CA LEU A 76 5.46 -8.38 -3.82
C LEU A 76 5.02 -7.30 -4.82
N TRP A 77 5.80 -6.22 -4.96
CA TRP A 77 5.52 -5.13 -5.90
C TRP A 77 5.51 -5.61 -7.35
N HIS A 78 6.51 -6.40 -7.75
CA HIS A 78 6.58 -6.96 -9.10
C HIS A 78 5.54 -8.07 -9.36
N ASN A 79 4.85 -8.55 -8.33
CA ASN A 79 3.66 -9.38 -8.48
C ASN A 79 2.38 -8.53 -8.68
N GLY A 80 2.47 -7.45 -9.47
CA GLY A 80 1.40 -6.48 -9.72
C GLY A 80 0.12 -7.06 -10.33
N SER A 81 0.14 -8.31 -10.81
CA SER A 81 -1.09 -9.04 -11.19
C SER A 81 -2.00 -9.39 -10.00
N THR A 82 -1.50 -9.25 -8.76
CA THR A 82 -2.18 -9.58 -7.50
C THR A 82 -2.39 -8.32 -6.67
N ARG A 83 -3.64 -7.92 -6.44
CA ARG A 83 -3.99 -6.71 -5.68
C ARG A 83 -3.29 -6.65 -4.33
N GLU A 84 -3.49 -7.68 -3.50
CA GLU A 84 -2.98 -7.70 -2.14
C GLU A 84 -1.45 -7.69 -2.06
N SER A 85 -0.74 -8.15 -3.11
CA SER A 85 0.72 -8.05 -3.16
C SER A 85 1.19 -6.60 -3.26
N MET A 86 0.57 -5.81 -4.16
CA MET A 86 0.87 -4.37 -4.28
C MET A 86 0.58 -3.61 -2.99
N LEU A 87 -0.51 -3.94 -2.29
CA LEU A 87 -0.86 -3.26 -1.05
C LEU A 87 0.07 -3.65 0.11
N LEU A 88 0.56 -4.89 0.17
CA LEU A 88 1.42 -5.34 1.25
C LEU A 88 2.86 -4.86 1.10
N ALA A 89 3.35 -4.71 -0.14
CA ALA A 89 4.75 -4.32 -0.42
C ALA A 89 5.21 -3.05 0.35
N PRO A 90 4.47 -1.92 0.33
CA PRO A 90 4.86 -0.73 1.10
C PRO A 90 4.88 -0.92 2.62
N MET A 91 4.20 -1.95 3.14
CA MET A 91 4.15 -2.22 4.58
C MET A 91 5.36 -3.00 5.08
N VAL A 92 6.04 -3.75 4.19
CA VAL A 92 7.17 -4.62 4.54
C VAL A 92 8.50 -4.14 3.97
N TYR A 93 8.52 -3.03 3.21
CA TYR A 93 9.76 -2.39 2.77
C TYR A 93 10.41 -1.63 3.95
N PRO A 94 11.72 -1.80 4.22
CA PRO A 94 12.47 -1.03 5.24
C PRO A 94 12.68 0.44 4.81
N PRO A 95 12.10 1.43 5.53
CA PRO A 95 12.16 2.85 5.16
C PRO A 95 13.57 3.40 4.88
N GLU A 96 14.57 2.92 5.62
CA GLU A 96 15.97 3.33 5.53
C GLU A 96 16.67 2.87 4.25
N GLU A 97 16.12 1.88 3.54
CA GLU A 97 16.63 1.38 2.26
C GLU A 97 15.79 1.88 1.06
N PHE A 98 14.77 2.72 1.29
CA PHE A 98 13.86 3.19 0.24
C PHE A 98 14.29 4.57 -0.25
N ASP A 99 15.01 4.60 -1.38
CA ASP A 99 15.45 5.84 -2.00
C ASP A 99 14.40 6.45 -2.93
N ILE A 100 14.67 7.68 -3.38
CA ILE A 100 13.74 8.44 -4.23
C ILE A 100 13.64 7.86 -5.64
N GLU A 101 14.69 7.21 -6.17
CA GLU A 101 14.64 6.62 -7.51
C GLU A 101 13.73 5.39 -7.53
N LYS A 102 13.85 4.54 -6.50
CA LYS A 102 12.92 3.42 -6.26
C LYS A 102 11.50 3.91 -6.06
N ALA A 103 11.30 5.03 -5.39
CA ALA A 103 9.98 5.64 -5.25
C ALA A 103 9.37 6.03 -6.61
N ARG A 104 10.16 6.65 -7.49
CA ARG A 104 9.73 6.99 -8.85
C ARG A 104 9.41 5.75 -9.68
N GLU A 105 10.23 4.72 -9.59
CA GLU A 105 10.00 3.41 -10.21
C GLU A 105 8.64 2.85 -9.77
N TRP A 106 8.42 2.73 -8.46
CA TRP A 106 7.15 2.23 -7.93
C TRP A 106 5.98 3.11 -8.34
N ILE A 107 6.12 4.43 -8.28
CA ILE A 107 5.04 5.33 -8.68
C ILE A 107 4.67 5.12 -10.15
N ALA A 108 5.64 4.93 -11.05
CA ALA A 108 5.36 4.64 -12.45
C ALA A 108 4.51 3.37 -12.66
N ASP A 109 4.59 2.39 -11.76
CA ASP A 109 3.85 1.14 -11.84
C ASP A 109 2.48 1.13 -11.15
N ILE A 110 2.12 2.19 -10.40
CA ILE A 110 0.84 2.25 -9.69
C ILE A 110 -0.33 2.07 -10.68
N PRO A 111 -1.19 1.05 -10.49
CA PRO A 111 -2.32 0.81 -11.39
C PRO A 111 -3.61 1.50 -10.93
N THR A 112 -3.70 1.90 -9.66
CA THR A 112 -4.94 2.40 -9.06
C THR A 112 -4.69 3.41 -7.92
N PRO A 113 -5.63 4.32 -7.65
CA PRO A 113 -5.61 5.20 -6.47
C PRO A 113 -5.40 4.46 -5.14
N GLU A 114 -5.96 3.26 -4.99
CA GLU A 114 -5.80 2.47 -3.77
C GLU A 114 -4.33 2.10 -3.49
N VAL A 115 -3.58 1.74 -4.53
CA VAL A 115 -2.14 1.46 -4.38
C VAL A 115 -1.37 2.74 -4.05
N ALA A 116 -1.72 3.87 -4.66
CA ALA A 116 -1.15 5.17 -4.32
C ALA A 116 -1.41 5.53 -2.84
N ASP A 117 -2.65 5.40 -2.38
CA ASP A 117 -3.06 5.66 -1.00
C ASP A 117 -2.24 4.86 0.00
N ILE A 118 -2.09 3.55 -0.25
CA ILE A 118 -1.32 2.68 0.63
C ILE A 118 0.17 2.99 0.57
N LEU A 119 0.73 3.24 -0.62
CA LEU A 119 2.14 3.59 -0.78
C LEU A 119 2.47 4.89 -0.02
N CYS A 120 1.66 5.94 -0.19
CA CYS A 120 1.80 7.21 0.50
C CYS A 120 1.72 7.06 2.02
N LEU A 121 0.68 6.38 2.49
CA LEU A 121 0.39 6.26 3.92
C LEU A 121 1.40 5.37 4.66
N LYS A 122 1.84 4.27 4.03
CA LYS A 122 2.65 3.24 4.70
C LYS A 122 4.14 3.44 4.53
N LEU A 123 4.59 4.08 3.46
CA LEU A 123 6.01 4.22 3.15
C LEU A 123 6.42 5.67 2.87
N LEU A 124 5.87 6.32 1.82
CA LEU A 124 6.41 7.60 1.34
C LEU A 124 6.37 8.71 2.38
N LYS A 125 5.31 8.80 3.21
CA LYS A 125 5.21 9.85 4.24
C LYS A 125 6.34 9.82 5.28
N LYS A 126 7.05 8.70 5.39
CA LYS A 126 8.18 8.52 6.33
C LYS A 126 9.50 8.99 5.73
N MET A 127 9.53 9.31 4.44
CA MET A 127 10.75 9.62 3.71
C MET A 127 11.14 11.10 3.90
N PRO A 128 12.43 11.41 4.06
CA PRO A 128 12.89 12.80 4.24
C PRO A 128 12.66 13.66 2.98
N TRP A 129 12.57 13.04 1.81
CA TRP A 129 12.36 13.70 0.52
C TRP A 129 10.89 13.75 0.08
N ALA A 130 9.94 13.34 0.95
CA ALA A 130 8.53 13.18 0.59
C ALA A 130 7.88 14.46 0.05
N CYS A 131 8.17 15.62 0.65
CA CYS A 131 7.67 16.91 0.17
C CYS A 131 8.15 17.21 -1.26
N SER A 132 9.45 17.05 -1.51
CA SER A 132 10.03 17.32 -2.83
C SER A 132 9.48 16.38 -3.90
N LEU A 133 9.27 15.11 -3.56
CA LEU A 133 8.64 14.16 -4.47
C LEU A 133 7.19 14.56 -4.78
N ALA A 134 6.42 14.99 -3.78
CA ALA A 134 5.04 15.42 -4.01
C ALA A 134 4.98 16.63 -4.97
N GLU A 135 5.88 17.60 -4.82
CA GLU A 135 5.98 18.76 -5.74
C GLU A 135 6.41 18.37 -7.16
N GLU A 136 7.27 17.37 -7.30
CA GLU A 136 7.61 16.80 -8.60
C GLU A 136 6.38 16.16 -9.26
N LEU A 137 5.68 15.31 -8.51
CA LEU A 137 4.55 14.52 -9.01
C LEU A 137 3.31 15.35 -9.36
N ILE A 138 3.05 16.44 -8.63
CA ILE A 138 1.90 17.31 -8.93
C ILE A 138 2.06 18.06 -10.26
N LEU A 139 3.27 18.10 -10.82
CA LEU A 139 3.56 18.69 -12.12
C LEU A 139 3.61 17.65 -13.26
N ALA A 140 3.49 16.36 -12.94
CA ALA A 140 3.55 15.29 -13.94
C ALA A 140 2.37 15.36 -14.93
N GLU A 141 2.57 14.79 -16.13
CA GLU A 141 1.51 14.67 -17.14
C GLU A 141 0.44 13.65 -16.74
N ARG A 142 0.84 12.58 -16.05
CA ARG A 142 -0.06 11.47 -15.71
C ARG A 142 -0.93 11.82 -14.51
N ASP A 143 -2.24 11.79 -14.69
CA ASP A 143 -3.20 12.14 -13.62
C ASP A 143 -3.05 11.30 -12.35
N LEU A 144 -2.71 10.02 -12.48
CA LEU A 144 -2.48 9.17 -11.30
C LEU A 144 -1.22 9.55 -10.53
N ALA A 145 -0.19 10.11 -11.18
CA ALA A 145 0.96 10.66 -10.47
C ALA A 145 0.58 11.92 -9.68
N ARG A 146 -0.23 12.80 -10.29
CA ARG A 146 -0.76 14.01 -9.64
C ARG A 146 -1.70 13.68 -8.49
N TYR A 147 -2.51 12.62 -8.62
CA TYR A 147 -3.30 12.06 -7.53
C TYR A 147 -2.40 11.61 -6.37
N THR A 148 -1.35 10.82 -6.66
CA THR A 148 -0.36 10.38 -5.67
C THR A 148 0.30 11.57 -4.97
N ALA A 149 0.58 12.65 -5.69
CA ALA A 149 1.12 13.89 -5.12
C ALA A 149 0.19 14.49 -4.06
N LEU A 150 -1.09 14.73 -4.42
CA LEU A 150 -2.08 15.27 -3.50
C LEU A 150 -2.29 14.36 -2.29
N ARG A 151 -2.31 13.04 -2.50
CA ARG A 151 -2.41 12.07 -1.40
C ARG A 151 -1.20 12.15 -0.47
N LEU A 152 0.00 12.24 -1.02
CA LEU A 152 1.22 12.37 -0.23
C LEU A 152 1.21 13.68 0.57
N MET A 153 0.83 14.79 -0.05
CA MET A 153 0.67 16.08 0.65
C MET A 153 -0.35 15.98 1.80
N PHE A 154 -1.49 15.32 1.57
CA PHE A 154 -2.48 15.06 2.62
C PHE A 154 -1.87 14.30 3.80
N ASN A 155 -1.01 13.30 3.56
CA ASN A 155 -0.34 12.55 4.61
C ASN A 155 0.81 13.30 5.30
N LEU A 156 1.22 14.45 4.76
CA LEU A 156 2.30 15.29 5.28
C LEU A 156 1.78 16.54 6.01
N LEU A 157 0.48 16.83 5.98
CA LEU A 157 -0.10 17.92 6.75
C LEU A 157 0.29 17.82 8.25
N PRO A 158 0.54 18.96 8.92
CA PRO A 158 0.39 20.34 8.45
C PRO A 158 1.65 20.92 7.75
N ALA A 159 2.56 20.09 7.23
CA ALA A 159 3.73 20.62 6.55
C ALA A 159 3.32 21.38 5.28
N ARG A 160 3.88 22.60 5.10
CA ARG A 160 3.75 23.39 3.86
C ARG A 160 2.29 23.69 3.46
N LEU A 161 1.46 24.14 4.39
CA LEU A 161 0.03 24.43 4.16
C LEU A 161 -0.19 25.35 2.96
N ALA A 162 0.53 26.47 2.89
CA ALA A 162 0.37 27.47 1.83
C ALA A 162 0.68 26.90 0.44
N GLU A 163 1.79 26.18 0.29
CA GLU A 163 2.14 25.53 -0.98
C GLU A 163 1.17 24.42 -1.33
N THR A 164 0.78 23.60 -0.35
CA THR A 164 -0.16 22.50 -0.55
C THR A 164 -1.52 23.02 -1.02
N ARG A 165 -2.04 24.09 -0.41
CA ARG A 165 -3.27 24.77 -0.82
C ARG A 165 -3.15 25.26 -2.26
N ALA A 166 -2.07 25.96 -2.60
CA ALA A 166 -1.86 26.48 -3.95
C ALA A 166 -1.83 25.37 -5.01
N TYR A 167 -1.18 24.24 -4.72
CA TYR A 167 -1.18 23.06 -5.59
C TYR A 167 -2.57 22.42 -5.72
N ALA A 168 -3.30 22.25 -4.61
CA ALA A 168 -4.64 21.68 -4.61
C ALA A 168 -5.63 22.55 -5.41
N GLU A 169 -5.57 23.87 -5.25
CA GLU A 169 -6.39 24.80 -6.02
C GLU A 169 -6.04 24.80 -7.52
N ALA A 170 -4.75 24.71 -7.86
CA ALA A 170 -4.30 24.58 -9.24
C ALA A 170 -4.80 23.28 -9.87
N GLU A 171 -4.74 22.19 -9.12
CA GLU A 171 -5.23 20.89 -9.56
C GLU A 171 -6.76 20.88 -9.70
N LEU A 172 -7.48 21.57 -8.81
CA LEU A 172 -8.93 21.72 -8.87
C LEU A 172 -9.36 22.42 -10.18
N ARG A 173 -8.59 23.41 -10.65
CA ARG A 173 -8.84 24.09 -11.93
C ARG A 173 -8.64 23.20 -13.16
N ARG A 174 -7.92 22.08 -13.06
CA ARG A 174 -7.79 21.10 -14.15
C ARG A 174 -9.07 20.29 -14.38
N ASP A 175 -9.98 20.28 -13.39
CA ASP A 175 -11.25 19.53 -13.43
C ASP A 175 -11.07 18.06 -13.83
N CYS A 176 -9.97 17.44 -13.38
CA CYS A 176 -9.69 16.04 -13.67
C CYS A 176 -10.54 15.15 -12.75
N PRO A 177 -11.36 14.22 -13.28
CA PRO A 177 -12.23 13.37 -12.46
C PRO A 177 -11.49 12.53 -11.41
N LEU A 178 -10.22 12.21 -11.66
CA LEU A 178 -9.39 11.44 -10.74
C LEU A 178 -8.93 12.27 -9.53
N THR A 179 -8.57 13.54 -9.73
CA THR A 179 -7.93 14.38 -8.71
C THR A 179 -8.88 15.37 -8.05
N VAL A 180 -10.01 15.71 -8.68
CA VAL A 180 -10.97 16.71 -8.18
C VAL A 180 -11.43 16.43 -6.75
N GLY A 181 -11.72 15.17 -6.42
CA GLY A 181 -12.20 14.78 -5.09
C GLY A 181 -11.15 15.01 -4.01
N ILE A 182 -9.94 14.52 -4.23
CA ILE A 182 -8.85 14.66 -3.25
C ILE A 182 -8.34 16.10 -3.15
N ALA A 183 -8.36 16.87 -4.24
CA ALA A 183 -8.01 18.29 -4.22
C ALA A 183 -8.95 19.09 -3.33
N ARG A 184 -10.28 18.86 -3.44
CA ARG A 184 -11.27 19.51 -2.58
C ARG A 184 -11.09 19.16 -1.11
N SER A 185 -11.02 17.86 -0.80
CA SER A 185 -10.83 17.42 0.59
C SER A 185 -9.54 17.94 1.20
N LEU A 186 -8.48 18.10 0.41
CA LEU A 186 -7.22 18.66 0.89
C LEU A 186 -7.34 20.16 1.22
N ILE A 187 -8.08 20.93 0.41
CA ILE A 187 -8.36 22.35 0.69
C ILE A 187 -9.21 22.48 1.97
N GLU A 188 -10.27 21.69 2.09
CA GLU A 188 -11.15 21.67 3.27
C GLU A 188 -10.38 21.33 4.54
N GLU A 189 -9.47 20.35 4.50
CA GLU A 189 -8.63 19.98 5.63
C GLU A 189 -7.67 21.12 6.04
N ILE A 190 -7.10 21.84 5.06
CA ILE A 190 -6.21 22.98 5.35
C ILE A 190 -7.00 24.13 5.96
N GLU A 191 -8.22 24.42 5.48
CA GLU A 191 -9.10 25.42 6.07
C GLU A 191 -9.42 25.10 7.53
N PHE A 192 -9.75 23.84 7.82
CA PHE A 192 -9.98 23.38 9.18
C PHE A 192 -8.76 23.57 10.08
N LEU A 193 -7.56 23.22 9.61
CA LEU A 193 -6.31 23.37 10.37
C LEU A 193 -5.88 24.83 10.61
N GLU A 194 -6.30 25.78 9.78
CA GLU A 194 -6.00 27.21 9.96
C GLU A 194 -6.99 27.91 10.90
N GLU A 195 -8.15 27.30 11.17
CA GLU A 195 -9.16 27.80 12.12
C GLU A 195 -8.91 27.38 13.58
N GLU A 196 -8.09 26.34 13.81
CA GLU A 196 -7.66 25.86 15.14
C GLU A 196 -6.43 26.62 15.71
#